data_AF-A0A2M6GE69-F1
#
_entry.id   AF-A0A2M6GE69-F1
#
_cell.length_a   1.000
_cell.length_b   1.000
_cell.length_c   1.000
_cell.angle_alpha   90.00
_cell.angle_beta   90.00
_cell.angle_gamma   90.00
#
_symmetry.space_group_name_H-M   'P 1'
#
loop_
_entity.id
_entity.type
_entity.pdbx_description
1 polymer ?
#
loop_
_entity_poly.entity_id
_entity_poly.type
_entity_poly.pdbx_seq_one_letter_code
_entity_poly.pdbx_strand_id
1 'polypeptide(L)'
;MINMNLIELQKDFLPKEIVLKLIRDVPKENYSEKLEILDNYINQVKDSFDADILLIKSNQEKGFIYWDAGKFDLAIKHYENVLEILAPADSPFIYFHIACMLITCYRLIEQFGSSMEWAETALGNLNSTDSSFYNKLSILTAYTDLLNETGTPFREKYTAIIDDLVQELEFPPVPVVEPIQKIKIISQEHKKWNQQLMQVHLIGMENKEKLITALKVYVASCEIGWYKKYAEQTLIRIENAC
;
A
#
# COMPACT_ATOMS: atom_id res chain seq x y z
N MET A 1 -0.04 20.64 18.79
CA MET A 1 0.06 20.65 17.32
C MET A 1 1.48 20.23 17.01
N ILE A 2 1.67 19.02 16.51
CA ILE A 2 3.01 18.50 16.18
C ILE A 2 3.49 19.24 14.93
N ASN A 3 4.71 19.78 14.96
CA ASN A 3 5.29 20.52 13.83
C ASN A 3 6.17 19.56 13.01
N MET A 4 5.53 18.61 12.31
CA MET A 4 6.21 17.57 11.55
C MET A 4 6.65 18.11 10.18
N ASN A 5 7.89 17.83 9.77
CA ASN A 5 8.41 18.21 8.45
C ASN A 5 7.85 17.31 7.32
N LEU A 6 6.64 17.60 6.83
CA LEU A 6 5.95 16.78 5.83
C LEU A 6 6.76 16.54 4.53
N ILE A 7 7.67 17.43 4.16
CA ILE A 7 8.56 17.24 3.00
C ILE A 7 9.55 16.09 3.25
N GLU A 8 10.11 16.02 4.46
CA GLU A 8 11.01 14.94 4.85
C GLU A 8 10.27 13.60 5.02
N LEU A 9 9.01 13.63 5.43
CA LEU A 9 8.16 12.43 5.53
C LEU A 9 8.02 11.72 4.18
N GLN A 10 7.96 12.48 3.08
CA GLN A 10 7.84 11.98 1.72
C GLN A 10 9.14 11.41 1.13
N LYS A 11 10.29 11.65 1.76
CA LYS A 11 11.59 11.15 1.26
C LYS A 11 11.79 9.68 1.56
N ASP A 12 12.56 9.01 0.71
CA ASP A 12 13.06 7.66 0.98
C ASP A 12 13.82 7.64 2.31
N PHE A 13 13.47 6.68 3.17
CA PHE A 13 14.10 6.55 4.49
C PHE A 13 15.39 5.75 4.42
N LEU A 14 15.30 4.57 3.82
CA LEU A 14 16.39 3.61 3.74
C LEU A 14 17.10 3.76 2.40
N PRO A 15 18.45 3.81 2.37
CA PRO A 15 19.18 3.73 1.13
C PRO A 15 19.00 2.33 0.51
N LYS A 16 19.12 2.25 -0.81
CA LYS A 16 18.87 1.03 -1.59
C LYS A 16 19.65 -0.18 -1.09
N GLU A 17 20.88 0.02 -0.66
CA GLU A 17 21.76 -1.04 -0.15
C GLU A 17 21.19 -1.67 1.12
N ILE A 18 20.62 -0.86 2.02
CA ILE A 18 19.98 -1.34 3.25
C ILE A 18 18.68 -2.06 2.91
N VAL A 19 17.87 -1.52 2.01
CA VAL A 19 16.64 -2.18 1.52
C VAL A 19 16.95 -3.57 0.96
N LEU A 20 17.95 -3.69 0.09
CA LEU A 20 18.37 -4.97 -0.48
C LEU A 20 18.85 -5.94 0.60
N LYS A 21 19.63 -5.45 1.57
CA LYS A 21 20.11 -6.30 2.66
C LYS A 21 18.96 -6.86 3.50
N LEU A 22 17.98 -6.02 3.84
CA LEU A 22 16.83 -6.41 4.66
C LEU A 22 15.84 -7.33 3.92
N ILE A 23 15.61 -7.11 2.63
CA ILE A 23 14.57 -7.83 1.87
C ILE A 23 15.12 -9.10 1.21
N ARG A 24 16.35 -9.06 0.67
CA ARG A 24 16.91 -10.14 -0.16
C ARG A 24 17.95 -10.97 0.58
N ASP A 25 18.86 -10.33 1.31
CA ASP A 25 20.07 -11.01 1.81
C ASP A 25 19.85 -11.70 3.16
N VAL A 26 18.99 -11.15 4.02
CA VAL A 26 18.65 -11.73 5.32
C VAL A 26 17.29 -12.43 5.23
N PRO A 27 17.20 -13.75 5.54
CA PRO A 27 15.93 -14.46 5.60
C PRO A 27 14.95 -13.83 6.60
N LYS A 28 13.66 -13.87 6.30
CA LYS A 28 12.61 -13.30 7.16
C LYS A 28 12.54 -13.94 8.56
N GLU A 29 12.95 -15.20 8.68
CA GLU A 29 13.03 -15.92 9.95
C GLU A 29 14.10 -15.33 10.88
N ASN A 30 15.13 -14.69 10.32
CA ASN A 30 16.19 -14.01 11.08
C ASN A 30 15.90 -12.52 11.26
N TYR A 31 14.68 -12.22 11.72
CA TYR A 31 14.22 -10.85 11.95
C TYR A 31 15.05 -10.09 13.00
N SER A 32 15.70 -10.79 13.94
CA SER A 32 16.63 -10.17 14.89
C SER A 32 17.82 -9.51 14.20
N GLU A 33 18.41 -10.16 13.19
CA GLU A 33 19.50 -9.57 12.40
C GLU A 33 18.99 -8.39 11.56
N LYS A 34 17.79 -8.51 10.96
CA LYS A 34 17.15 -7.39 10.24
C LYS A 34 16.98 -6.17 11.13
N LEU A 35 16.53 -6.38 12.38
CA LEU A 35 16.36 -5.31 13.36
C LEU A 35 17.70 -4.68 13.76
N GLU A 36 18.76 -5.47 13.96
CA GLU A 36 20.09 -4.95 14.25
C GLU A 36 20.63 -4.07 13.11
N ILE A 37 20.47 -4.50 11.86
CA ILE A 37 20.85 -3.72 10.67
C ILE A 37 20.09 -2.39 10.64
N LEU A 38 18.77 -2.44 10.85
CA LEU A 38 17.92 -1.26 10.86
C LEU A 38 18.27 -0.31 12.01
N ASP A 39 18.46 -0.81 13.23
CA ASP A 39 18.80 -0.01 14.41
C ASP A 39 20.18 0.64 14.28
N ASN A 40 21.15 -0.07 13.69
CA ASN A 40 22.45 0.49 13.37
C ASN A 40 22.33 1.65 12.37
N TYR A 41 21.49 1.52 11.34
CA TYR A 41 21.23 2.60 10.39
C TYR A 41 20.53 3.79 11.06
N ILE A 42 19.46 3.55 11.82
CA ILE A 42 18.71 4.59 12.57
C ILE A 42 19.67 5.39 13.45
N ASN A 43 20.56 4.71 14.18
CA ASN A 43 21.53 5.37 15.06
C ASN A 43 22.52 6.27 14.31
N GLN A 44 22.86 5.96 13.05
CA GLN A 44 23.73 6.79 12.23
C GLN A 44 23.03 8.05 11.72
N VAL A 45 21.72 7.98 11.46
CA VAL A 45 20.97 9.08 10.83
C VAL A 45 20.12 9.89 11.81
N LYS A 46 20.01 9.48 13.08
CA LYS A 46 19.07 10.06 14.05
C LYS A 46 19.18 11.58 14.23
N ASP A 47 20.39 12.13 14.14
CA ASP A 47 20.63 13.57 14.32
C ASP A 47 20.40 14.37 13.02
N SER A 48 20.10 13.69 11.91
CA SER A 48 19.85 14.27 10.58
C SER A 48 18.36 14.30 10.19
N PHE A 49 17.48 13.77 11.04
CA PHE A 49 16.05 13.69 10.79
C PHE A 49 15.27 14.43 11.88
N ASP A 50 14.09 14.94 11.52
CA ASP A 50 13.06 15.28 12.49
C ASP A 50 12.72 14.06 13.35
N ALA A 51 12.57 14.27 14.66
CA ALA A 51 12.40 13.17 15.62
C ALA A 51 11.10 12.39 15.39
N ASP A 52 10.00 13.07 15.05
CA ASP A 52 8.71 12.42 14.82
C ASP A 52 8.73 11.65 13.49
N ILE A 53 9.39 12.19 12.48
CA ILE A 53 9.55 11.51 11.19
C ILE A 53 10.44 10.27 11.32
N LEU A 54 11.55 10.38 12.06
CA LEU A 54 12.40 9.24 12.37
C LEU A 54 11.60 8.17 13.11
N LEU A 55 10.74 8.58 14.06
CA LEU A 55 9.91 7.65 14.83
C LEU A 55 8.88 6.96 13.94
N ILE A 56 8.18 7.69 13.06
CA ILE A 56 7.23 7.13 12.09
C ILE A 56 7.93 6.12 11.17
N LYS A 57 9.02 6.53 10.52
CA LYS A 57 9.75 5.69 9.56
C LYS A 57 10.37 4.46 10.23
N SER A 58 10.97 4.64 11.41
CA SER A 58 11.56 3.52 12.16
C SER A 58 10.51 2.51 12.61
N ASN A 59 9.36 2.96 13.12
CA ASN A 59 8.29 2.04 13.51
C ASN A 59 7.65 1.38 12.29
N GLN A 60 7.47 2.07 11.18
CA GLN A 60 6.99 1.48 9.93
C GLN A 60 7.90 0.30 9.51
N GLU A 61 9.21 0.51 9.46
CA GLU A 61 10.17 -0.53 9.05
C GLU A 61 10.24 -1.69 10.06
N LYS A 62 10.22 -1.41 11.37
CA LYS A 62 10.17 -2.45 12.41
C LYS A 62 8.88 -3.27 12.33
N GLY A 63 7.74 -2.60 12.15
CA GLY A 63 6.45 -3.23 11.95
C GLY A 63 6.47 -4.18 10.75
N PHE A 64 7.02 -3.73 9.62
CA PHE A 64 7.19 -4.56 8.43
C PHE A 64 8.09 -5.78 8.67
N ILE A 65 9.24 -5.61 9.32
CA ILE A 65 10.15 -6.72 9.65
C ILE A 65 9.44 -7.78 10.51
N TYR A 66 8.70 -7.36 11.54
CA TYR A 66 7.94 -8.31 12.37
C TYR A 66 6.80 -8.97 11.61
N TRP A 67 6.08 -8.23 10.77
CA TRP A 67 5.00 -8.77 9.96
C TRP A 67 5.51 -9.83 8.97
N ASP A 68 6.62 -9.56 8.27
CA ASP A 68 7.27 -10.48 7.34
C ASP A 68 7.72 -11.78 8.04
N ALA A 69 8.14 -11.66 9.30
CA ALA A 69 8.50 -12.77 10.18
C ALA A 69 7.30 -13.51 10.83
N GLY A 70 6.06 -13.10 10.54
CA GLY A 70 4.84 -13.66 11.13
C GLY A 70 4.66 -13.34 12.62
N LYS A 71 5.33 -12.30 13.14
CA LYS A 71 5.23 -11.84 14.54
C LYS A 71 4.21 -10.71 14.65
N PHE A 72 2.94 -11.02 14.37
CA PHE A 72 1.88 -10.02 14.23
C PHE A 72 1.65 -9.19 15.50
N ASP A 73 1.70 -9.77 16.70
CA ASP A 73 1.58 -9.03 17.96
C ASP A 73 2.65 -7.94 18.11
N LEU A 74 3.88 -8.22 17.67
CA LEU A 74 4.98 -7.26 17.71
C LEU A 74 4.84 -6.21 16.59
N ALA A 75 4.37 -6.61 15.42
CA ALA A 75 4.10 -5.69 14.31
C ALA A 75 3.02 -4.67 14.68
N ILE A 76 1.93 -5.11 15.32
CA ILE A 76 0.82 -4.27 15.81
C ILE A 76 1.36 -3.11 16.64
N LYS A 77 2.17 -3.40 17.65
CA LYS A 77 2.74 -2.36 18.54
C LYS A 77 3.46 -1.26 17.75
N HIS A 78 4.21 -1.64 16.73
CA HIS A 78 4.93 -0.68 15.91
C HIS A 78 3.99 0.11 14.98
N TYR A 79 2.99 -0.53 14.38
CA TYR A 79 1.99 0.16 13.56
C TYR A 79 1.12 1.12 14.38
N GLU A 80 0.74 0.76 15.60
CA GLU A 80 0.03 1.65 16.54
C GLU A 80 0.88 2.89 16.85
N ASN A 81 2.16 2.73 17.19
CA ASN A 81 3.06 3.87 17.44
C ASN A 81 3.14 4.84 16.24
N VAL A 82 3.02 4.36 15.00
CA VAL A 82 2.97 5.24 13.83
C VAL A 82 1.67 6.05 13.82
N LEU A 83 0.53 5.39 14.06
CA LEU A 83 -0.80 6.00 13.99
C LEU A 83 -1.14 6.86 15.22
N GLU A 84 -0.40 6.75 16.33
CA GLU A 84 -0.46 7.71 17.45
C GLU A 84 0.04 9.11 17.05
N ILE A 85 0.90 9.20 16.03
CA ILE A 85 1.58 10.43 15.62
C ILE A 85 1.05 10.93 14.27
N LEU A 86 0.84 10.01 13.33
CA LEU A 86 0.50 10.32 11.94
C LEU A 86 -1.01 10.46 11.76
N ALA A 87 -1.48 11.67 11.41
CA ALA A 87 -2.87 11.87 11.02
C ALA A 87 -3.11 11.48 9.54
N PRO A 88 -4.35 11.12 9.16
CA PRO A 88 -4.68 10.77 7.77
C PRO A 88 -4.30 11.85 6.74
N ALA A 89 -4.38 13.13 7.12
CA ALA A 89 -4.10 14.26 6.23
C ALA A 89 -2.59 14.55 6.07
N ASP A 90 -1.75 14.11 7.00
CA ASP A 90 -0.30 14.38 6.98
C ASP A 90 0.38 13.59 5.85
N SER A 91 0.00 12.31 5.72
CA SER A 91 0.41 11.45 4.61
C SER A 91 -0.64 10.35 4.41
N PRO A 92 -1.65 10.57 3.54
CA PRO A 92 -2.68 9.57 3.28
C PRO A 92 -2.09 8.21 2.90
N PHE A 93 -1.06 8.21 2.04
CA PHE A 93 -0.40 6.97 1.62
C PHE A 93 0.16 6.17 2.80
N ILE A 94 0.97 6.79 3.67
CA ILE A 94 1.56 6.07 4.81
C ILE A 94 0.45 5.69 5.80
N TYR A 95 -0.47 6.60 6.12
CA TYR A 95 -1.57 6.33 7.04
C TYR A 95 -2.39 5.10 6.63
N PHE A 96 -2.88 5.06 5.38
CA PHE A 96 -3.73 3.96 4.92
C PHE A 96 -2.94 2.67 4.70
N HIS A 97 -1.66 2.75 4.35
CA HIS A 97 -0.80 1.58 4.33
C HIS A 97 -0.68 0.96 5.72
N ILE A 98 -0.32 1.75 6.74
CA ILE A 98 -0.16 1.27 8.12
C ILE A 98 -1.49 0.78 8.70
N ALA A 99 -2.59 1.50 8.46
CA ALA A 99 -3.92 1.05 8.87
C ALA A 99 -4.29 -0.30 8.24
N CYS A 100 -4.01 -0.50 6.96
CA CYS A 100 -4.23 -1.78 6.27
C CYS A 100 -3.41 -2.92 6.92
N MET A 101 -2.15 -2.65 7.24
CA MET A 101 -1.28 -3.61 7.93
C MET A 101 -1.81 -3.95 9.32
N LEU A 102 -2.31 -2.95 10.06
CA LEU A 102 -2.86 -3.13 11.41
C LEU A 102 -4.16 -3.95 11.39
N ILE A 103 -5.10 -3.64 10.48
CA ILE A 103 -6.32 -4.43 10.25
C ILE A 103 -5.96 -5.89 9.99
N THR A 104 -4.98 -6.11 9.10
CA THR A 104 -4.52 -7.45 8.72
C THR A 104 -3.86 -8.18 9.89
N CYS A 105 -2.99 -7.52 10.67
CA CYS A 105 -2.35 -8.14 11.82
C CYS A 105 -3.36 -8.58 12.86
N TYR A 106 -4.29 -7.70 13.27
CA TYR A 106 -5.35 -8.06 14.21
C TYR A 106 -6.22 -9.21 13.69
N ARG A 107 -6.53 -9.22 12.40
CA ARG A 107 -7.27 -10.32 11.76
C ARG A 107 -6.50 -11.64 11.87
N LEU A 108 -5.21 -11.65 11.58
CA LEU A 108 -4.37 -12.86 11.59
C LEU A 108 -4.13 -13.44 12.99
N ILE A 109 -4.32 -12.66 14.05
CA ILE A 109 -4.31 -13.13 15.45
C ILE A 109 -5.73 -13.29 16.02
N GLU A 110 -6.75 -13.31 15.14
CA GLU A 110 -8.16 -13.50 15.48
C GLU A 110 -8.75 -12.46 16.46
N GLN A 111 -8.11 -11.30 16.58
CA GLN A 111 -8.64 -10.14 17.30
C GLN A 111 -9.58 -9.33 16.40
N PHE A 112 -10.67 -9.97 15.97
CA PHE A 112 -11.60 -9.41 14.98
C PHE A 112 -12.28 -8.10 15.41
N GLY A 113 -12.47 -7.89 16.72
CA GLY A 113 -13.02 -6.63 17.25
C GLY A 113 -12.13 -5.43 16.93
N SER A 114 -10.84 -5.52 17.27
CA SER A 114 -9.84 -4.48 16.97
C SER A 114 -9.61 -4.34 15.47
N SER A 115 -9.60 -5.45 14.72
CA SER A 115 -9.53 -5.42 13.25
C SER A 115 -10.71 -4.64 12.64
N MET A 116 -11.92 -4.86 13.14
CA MET A 116 -13.13 -4.16 12.69
C MET A 116 -13.10 -2.68 13.03
N GLU A 117 -12.70 -2.33 14.25
CA GLU A 117 -12.59 -0.94 14.70
C GLU A 117 -11.63 -0.15 13.79
N TRP A 118 -10.46 -0.72 13.51
CA TRP A 118 -9.49 -0.09 12.60
C TRP A 118 -9.99 -0.05 11.15
N ALA A 119 -10.69 -1.08 10.67
CA ALA A 119 -11.27 -1.07 9.33
C ALA A 119 -12.32 0.03 9.17
N GLU A 120 -13.23 0.17 10.13
CA GLU A 120 -14.26 1.22 10.09
C GLU A 120 -13.68 2.62 10.25
N THR A 121 -12.65 2.77 11.08
CA THR A 121 -11.92 4.03 11.25
C THR A 121 -11.21 4.43 9.95
N ALA A 122 -10.50 3.50 9.31
CA ALA A 122 -9.84 3.76 8.04
C ALA A 122 -10.84 4.09 6.93
N LEU A 123 -11.94 3.34 6.81
CA LEU A 123 -12.99 3.63 5.82
C LEU A 123 -13.64 5.00 6.05
N GLY A 124 -13.82 5.42 7.29
CA GLY A 124 -14.30 6.77 7.62
C GLY A 124 -13.36 7.87 7.14
N ASN A 125 -12.05 7.66 7.28
CA ASN A 125 -11.02 8.65 6.90
C ASN A 125 -10.76 8.71 5.39
N LEU A 126 -11.11 7.67 4.61
CA LEU A 126 -11.00 7.71 3.15
C LEU A 126 -11.87 8.82 2.53
N ASN A 127 -13.04 9.12 3.14
CA ASN A 127 -13.95 10.15 2.65
C ASN A 127 -13.47 11.57 2.96
N SER A 128 -12.61 11.74 3.96
CA SER A 128 -12.12 13.04 4.43
C SER A 128 -10.71 13.38 3.94
N THR A 129 -10.14 12.56 3.06
CA THR A 129 -8.79 12.71 2.53
C THR A 129 -8.78 12.57 1.01
N ASP A 130 -7.81 13.20 0.33
CA ASP A 130 -7.56 13.00 -1.09
C ASP A 130 -6.83 11.65 -1.32
N SER A 131 -7.51 10.57 -0.93
CA SER A 131 -6.97 9.22 -0.95
C SER A 131 -7.03 8.62 -2.34
N SER A 132 -5.89 8.08 -2.79
CA SER A 132 -5.83 7.38 -4.07
C SER A 132 -6.73 6.13 -4.10
N PHE A 133 -7.12 5.73 -5.30
CA PHE A 133 -7.82 4.45 -5.53
C PHE A 133 -7.08 3.26 -4.89
N TYR A 134 -5.74 3.31 -4.80
CA TYR A 134 -4.94 2.26 -4.17
C TYR A 134 -5.21 2.16 -2.67
N ASN A 135 -5.30 3.29 -1.97
CA ASN A 135 -5.65 3.32 -0.55
C ASN A 135 -7.06 2.78 -0.35
N LYS A 136 -8.02 3.24 -1.17
CA LYS A 136 -9.42 2.78 -1.14
C LYS A 136 -9.52 1.26 -1.32
N LEU A 137 -8.89 0.73 -2.37
CA LEU A 137 -8.91 -0.69 -2.68
C LEU A 137 -8.22 -1.54 -1.60
N SER A 138 -7.11 -1.07 -1.02
CA SER A 138 -6.39 -1.80 0.02
C SER A 138 -7.24 -1.96 1.29
N ILE A 139 -7.83 -0.85 1.77
CA ILE A 139 -8.70 -0.87 2.95
C ILE A 139 -9.99 -1.66 2.69
N LEU A 140 -10.63 -1.49 1.53
CA LEU A 140 -11.82 -2.25 1.16
C LEU A 140 -11.52 -3.76 1.10
N THR A 141 -10.38 -4.16 0.52
CA THR A 141 -9.95 -5.57 0.49
C THR A 141 -9.81 -6.12 1.91
N ALA A 142 -9.04 -5.43 2.77
CA ALA A 142 -8.81 -5.86 4.16
C ALA A 142 -10.12 -5.96 4.95
N TYR A 143 -11.04 -5.01 4.76
CA TYR A 143 -12.37 -5.04 5.35
C TYR A 143 -13.18 -6.23 4.86
N THR A 144 -13.20 -6.51 3.54
CA THR A 144 -13.95 -7.66 3.00
C THR A 144 -13.39 -9.01 3.43
N ASP A 145 -12.06 -9.14 3.60
CA ASP A 145 -11.45 -10.35 4.14
C ASP A 145 -11.93 -10.61 5.57
N LEU A 146 -11.97 -9.56 6.41
CA LEU A 146 -12.52 -9.63 7.75
C LEU A 146 -14.01 -9.99 7.77
N LEU A 147 -14.82 -9.40 6.89
CA LEU A 147 -16.26 -9.73 6.78
C LEU A 147 -16.48 -11.19 6.40
N ASN A 148 -15.70 -11.71 5.46
CA ASN A 148 -15.78 -13.11 5.03
C ASN A 148 -15.43 -14.08 6.16
N GLU A 149 -14.41 -13.77 6.96
CA GLU A 149 -13.97 -14.63 8.07
C GLU A 149 -14.95 -14.60 9.25
N THR A 150 -15.60 -13.45 9.49
CA THR A 150 -16.55 -13.28 10.60
C THR A 150 -17.99 -13.59 10.22
N GLY A 151 -18.31 -13.75 8.93
CA GLY A 151 -19.68 -13.87 8.43
C GLY A 151 -20.51 -12.59 8.58
N THR A 152 -19.86 -11.45 8.80
CA THR A 152 -20.53 -10.16 8.99
C THR A 152 -20.97 -9.59 7.64
N PRO A 153 -22.20 -9.05 7.50
CA PRO A 153 -22.65 -8.44 6.25
C PRO A 153 -21.91 -7.12 5.95
N PHE A 154 -21.80 -6.80 4.67
CA PHE A 154 -21.24 -5.52 4.24
C PHE A 154 -22.13 -4.35 4.68
N ARG A 155 -21.53 -3.29 5.21
CA ARG A 155 -22.26 -2.09 5.65
C ARG A 155 -22.49 -1.13 4.47
N GLU A 156 -23.76 -0.87 4.17
CA GLU A 156 -24.20 -0.03 3.04
C GLU A 156 -23.59 1.39 3.02
N LYS A 157 -23.27 1.96 4.20
CA LYS A 157 -22.63 3.28 4.30
C LYS A 157 -21.29 3.39 3.54
N TYR A 158 -20.64 2.26 3.24
CA TYR A 158 -19.37 2.22 2.52
C TYR A 158 -19.50 1.91 1.02
N THR A 159 -20.72 1.72 0.51
CA THR A 159 -20.95 1.43 -0.93
C THR A 159 -20.46 2.56 -1.83
N ALA A 160 -20.63 3.82 -1.42
CA ALA A 160 -20.16 4.97 -2.19
C ALA A 160 -18.64 4.94 -2.46
N ILE A 161 -17.83 4.41 -1.53
CA ILE A 161 -16.38 4.28 -1.69
C ILE A 161 -16.05 3.30 -2.84
N ILE A 162 -16.88 2.26 -3.04
CA ILE A 162 -16.71 1.30 -4.13
C ILE A 162 -17.04 1.96 -5.47
N ASP A 163 -18.06 2.81 -5.52
CA ASP A 163 -18.46 3.50 -6.75
C ASP A 163 -17.41 4.55 -7.14
N ASP A 164 -16.91 5.32 -6.18
CA ASP A 164 -15.77 6.22 -6.37
C ASP A 164 -14.54 5.46 -6.90
N LEU A 165 -14.23 4.30 -6.33
CA LEU A 165 -13.12 3.45 -6.76
C LEU A 165 -13.29 2.98 -8.22
N VAL A 166 -14.50 2.55 -8.60
CA VAL A 166 -14.81 2.14 -9.98
C VAL A 166 -14.64 3.31 -10.94
N GLN A 167 -15.10 4.50 -10.55
CA GLN A 167 -14.97 5.71 -11.35
C GLN A 167 -13.52 6.14 -11.52
N GLU A 168 -12.74 6.20 -10.43
CA GLU A 168 -11.32 6.60 -10.47
C GLU A 168 -10.45 5.65 -11.29
N LEU A 169 -10.69 4.34 -11.19
CA LEU A 169 -9.99 3.35 -12.01
C LEU A 169 -10.43 3.37 -13.47
N GLU A 170 -11.57 3.99 -13.78
CA GLU A 170 -12.29 3.80 -15.04
C GLU A 170 -12.46 2.30 -15.31
N PHE A 171 -12.93 1.59 -14.29
CA PHE A 171 -13.05 0.14 -14.32
C PHE A 171 -14.21 -0.26 -15.26
N PRO A 172 -14.04 -1.32 -16.08
CA PRO A 172 -15.11 -1.78 -16.96
C PRO A 172 -16.38 -2.14 -16.17
N PRO A 173 -17.58 -2.12 -16.78
CA PRO A 173 -18.81 -2.46 -16.09
C PRO A 173 -18.69 -3.79 -15.33
N VAL A 174 -18.75 -3.72 -14.00
CA VAL A 174 -18.72 -4.91 -13.15
C VAL A 174 -20.13 -5.53 -13.15
N PRO A 175 -20.26 -6.88 -13.17
CA PRO A 175 -21.55 -7.53 -13.03
C PRO A 175 -22.31 -7.04 -11.79
N VAL A 176 -23.64 -7.02 -11.85
CA VAL A 176 -24.49 -6.68 -10.70
C VAL A 176 -24.37 -7.80 -9.67
N VAL A 177 -23.52 -7.59 -8.67
CA VAL A 177 -23.21 -8.54 -7.60
C VAL A 177 -23.10 -7.80 -6.26
N GLU A 178 -23.13 -8.56 -5.18
CA GLU A 178 -22.94 -8.05 -3.82
C GLU A 178 -21.60 -7.30 -3.65
N PRO A 179 -21.53 -6.27 -2.79
CA PRO A 179 -20.35 -5.43 -2.61
C PRO A 179 -19.03 -6.18 -2.39
N ILE A 180 -19.05 -7.23 -1.56
CA ILE A 180 -17.87 -8.07 -1.28
C ILE A 180 -17.33 -8.70 -2.57
N GLN A 181 -18.22 -9.23 -3.41
CA GLN A 181 -17.83 -9.86 -4.67
C GLN A 181 -17.34 -8.81 -5.68
N LYS A 182 -17.94 -7.61 -5.70
CA LYS A 182 -17.50 -6.48 -6.54
C LYS A 182 -16.06 -6.07 -6.19
N ILE A 183 -15.75 -5.89 -4.90
CA ILE A 183 -14.40 -5.54 -4.42
C ILE A 183 -13.39 -6.64 -4.79
N LYS A 184 -13.77 -7.91 -4.63
CA LYS A 184 -12.92 -9.05 -5.00
C LYS A 184 -12.55 -9.05 -6.48
N ILE A 185 -13.51 -8.80 -7.37
CA ILE A 185 -13.26 -8.69 -8.82
C ILE A 185 -12.30 -7.55 -9.12
N ILE A 186 -12.55 -6.36 -8.55
CA ILE A 186 -11.71 -5.18 -8.75
C ILE A 186 -10.27 -5.45 -8.28
N SER A 187 -10.10 -6.04 -7.09
CA SER A 187 -8.79 -6.38 -6.52
C SER A 187 -8.01 -7.37 -7.40
N GLN A 188 -8.68 -8.41 -7.90
CA GLN A 188 -8.07 -9.43 -8.76
C GLN A 188 -7.60 -8.84 -10.10
N GLU A 189 -8.46 -8.06 -10.78
CA GLU A 189 -8.07 -7.42 -12.04
C GLU A 189 -7.00 -6.35 -11.81
N HIS A 190 -7.11 -5.55 -10.75
CA HIS A 190 -6.07 -4.59 -10.38
C HIS A 190 -4.71 -5.29 -10.21
N LYS A 191 -4.65 -6.40 -9.47
CA LYS A 191 -3.43 -7.17 -9.26
C LYS A 191 -2.86 -7.70 -10.57
N LYS A 192 -3.70 -8.28 -11.42
CA LYS A 192 -3.31 -8.81 -12.74
C LYS A 192 -2.70 -7.72 -13.62
N TRP A 193 -3.38 -6.59 -13.80
CA TRP A 193 -2.90 -5.51 -14.65
C TRP A 193 -1.66 -4.83 -14.07
N ASN A 194 -1.59 -4.61 -12.75
CA ASN A 194 -0.39 -4.11 -12.10
C ASN A 194 0.83 -5.00 -12.35
N GLN A 195 0.66 -6.32 -12.21
CA GLN A 195 1.72 -7.30 -12.45
C GLN A 195 2.17 -7.28 -13.91
N GLN A 196 1.23 -7.22 -14.86
CA GLN A 196 1.56 -7.15 -16.28
C GLN A 196 2.32 -5.85 -16.62
N LEU A 197 1.91 -4.70 -16.06
CA LEU A 197 2.61 -3.43 -16.24
C LEU A 197 4.03 -3.48 -15.66
N MET A 198 4.21 -4.10 -14.49
CA MET A 198 5.54 -4.34 -13.92
C MET A 198 6.42 -5.17 -14.87
N GLN A 199 5.88 -6.24 -15.47
CA GLN A 199 6.63 -7.04 -16.45
C GLN A 199 7.02 -6.22 -17.70
N VAL A 200 6.13 -5.35 -18.19
CA VAL A 200 6.44 -4.41 -19.28
C VAL A 200 7.64 -3.53 -18.93
N HIS A 201 7.66 -2.97 -17.72
CA HIS A 201 8.78 -2.15 -17.26
C HIS A 201 10.09 -2.93 -17.12
N LEU A 202 10.04 -4.17 -16.63
CA LEU A 202 11.23 -5.04 -16.53
C LEU A 202 11.83 -5.34 -17.90
N ILE A 203 11.01 -5.63 -18.92
CA ILE A 203 11.46 -5.80 -20.31
C ILE A 203 12.20 -4.53 -20.80
N GLY A 204 11.72 -3.36 -20.39
CA GLY A 204 12.28 -2.08 -20.78
C GLY A 204 13.58 -1.67 -20.12
N MET A 205 13.98 -2.32 -19.01
CA MET A 205 15.25 -2.02 -18.34
C MET A 205 16.47 -2.37 -19.22
N GLU A 206 16.31 -3.29 -20.17
CA GLU A 206 17.38 -3.75 -21.05
C GLU A 206 17.34 -3.12 -22.45
N ASN A 207 16.17 -2.70 -22.92
CA ASN A 207 15.99 -2.22 -24.29
C ASN A 207 14.75 -1.31 -24.45
N LYS A 208 14.99 -0.06 -24.86
CA LYS A 208 13.96 0.97 -25.05
C LYS A 208 12.94 0.62 -26.16
N GLU A 209 13.37 0.01 -27.27
CA GLU A 209 12.46 -0.40 -28.36
C GLU A 209 11.53 -1.55 -27.93
N LYS A 210 12.05 -2.49 -27.12
CA LYS A 210 11.24 -3.55 -26.53
C LYS A 210 10.22 -2.97 -25.55
N LEU A 211 10.58 -1.95 -24.76
CA LEU A 211 9.64 -1.23 -23.88
C LEU A 211 8.49 -0.61 -24.67
N ILE A 212 8.80 0.12 -25.74
CA ILE A 212 7.79 0.77 -26.61
C ILE A 212 6.82 -0.28 -27.16
N THR A 213 7.35 -1.39 -27.67
CA THR A 213 6.53 -2.48 -28.23
C THR A 213 5.64 -3.11 -27.15
N ALA A 214 6.20 -3.40 -25.97
CA ALA A 214 5.47 -3.98 -24.85
C ALA A 214 4.37 -3.04 -24.32
N LEU A 215 4.64 -1.73 -24.22
CA LEU A 215 3.64 -0.73 -23.84
C LEU A 215 2.49 -0.66 -24.86
N LYS A 216 2.79 -0.70 -26.17
CA LYS A 216 1.74 -0.72 -27.21
C LYS A 216 0.83 -1.95 -27.08
N VAL A 217 1.41 -3.12 -26.83
CA VAL A 217 0.64 -4.36 -26.59
C VAL A 217 -0.20 -4.25 -25.29
N TYR A 218 0.37 -3.68 -24.23
CA TYR A 218 -0.32 -3.48 -22.96
C TYR A 218 -1.53 -2.53 -23.13
N VAL A 219 -1.34 -1.37 -23.78
CA VAL A 219 -2.41 -0.40 -24.05
C VAL A 219 -3.54 -1.00 -24.88
N ALA A 220 -3.21 -1.86 -25.85
CA ALA A 220 -4.21 -2.51 -26.71
C ALA A 220 -5.04 -3.58 -25.98
N SER A 221 -4.53 -4.16 -24.88
CA SER A 221 -5.18 -5.26 -24.15
C SER A 221 -5.77 -4.85 -22.80
N CYS A 222 -5.27 -3.78 -22.18
CA CYS A 222 -5.71 -3.31 -20.86
C CYS A 222 -7.12 -2.73 -20.89
N GLU A 223 -8.00 -3.32 -20.07
CA GLU A 223 -9.40 -2.94 -19.98
C GLU A 223 -9.67 -1.86 -18.91
N ILE A 224 -8.74 -1.67 -17.98
CA ILE A 224 -8.85 -0.65 -16.92
C ILE A 224 -8.31 0.68 -17.44
N GLY A 225 -9.16 1.71 -17.47
CA GLY A 225 -8.83 3.00 -18.08
C GLY A 225 -7.64 3.70 -17.43
N TRP A 226 -7.51 3.66 -16.09
CA TRP A 226 -6.38 4.25 -15.37
C TRP A 226 -5.03 3.69 -15.86
N TYR A 227 -4.90 2.36 -15.90
CA TYR A 227 -3.68 1.68 -16.34
C TYR A 227 -3.35 1.96 -17.80
N LYS A 228 -4.39 1.98 -18.65
CA LYS A 228 -4.23 2.29 -20.06
C LYS A 228 -3.69 3.70 -20.26
N LYS A 229 -4.29 4.70 -19.61
CA LYS A 229 -3.83 6.10 -19.64
C LYS A 229 -2.41 6.26 -19.12
N TYR A 230 -2.07 5.59 -18.01
CA TYR A 230 -0.72 5.61 -17.47
C TYR A 230 0.31 5.07 -18.49
N ALA A 231 0.01 3.94 -19.13
CA ALA A 231 0.89 3.34 -20.14
C ALA A 231 1.00 4.20 -21.40
N GLU A 232 -0.10 4.81 -21.87
CA GLU A 232 -0.13 5.76 -22.98
C GLU A 232 0.74 7.00 -22.70
N GLN A 233 0.60 7.60 -21.52
CA GLN A 233 1.41 8.74 -21.11
C GLN A 233 2.90 8.39 -21.01
N THR A 234 3.20 7.19 -20.49
CA THR A 234 4.57 6.68 -20.44
C THR A 234 5.16 6.52 -21.84
N LEU A 235 4.39 5.96 -22.77
CA LEU A 235 4.79 5.81 -24.18
C LEU A 235 5.09 7.18 -24.82
N ILE A 236 4.20 8.16 -24.66
CA ILE A 236 4.39 9.52 -25.18
C ILE A 236 5.69 10.15 -24.64
N ARG A 237 5.96 10.01 -23.34
CA ARG A 237 7.21 10.55 -22.73
C ARG A 237 8.46 9.91 -23.31
N ILE A 238 8.42 8.59 -23.54
CA ILE A 238 9.55 7.83 -24.08
C ILE A 238 9.83 8.22 -25.54
N GLU A 239 8.77 8.38 -26.34
CA GLU A 239 8.84 8.75 -27.75
C GLU A 239 9.29 10.22 -27.93
N ASN A 240 8.84 11.15 -27.08
CA ASN A 240 9.26 12.56 -27.10
C ASN A 240 10.68 12.81 -26.58
N ALA A 241 11.27 11.83 -25.88
CA ALA A 241 12.67 11.87 -25.43
C ALA A 241 13.64 11.27 -26.45
N CYS A 242 13.17 10.92 -27.65
CA CYS A 242 13.99 10.56 -28.83
C CYS A 242 14.12 11.77 -29.76
#